data_AF-A0A3B8JVS8-F1
#
_entry.id   AF-A0A3B8JVS8-F1
#
_cell.length_a   1.000
_cell.length_b   1.000
_cell.length_c   1.000
_cell.angle_alpha   90.00
_cell.angle_beta   90.00
_cell.angle_gamma   90.00
#
_symmetry.space_group_name_H-M   'P 1'
#
loop_
_entity.id
_entity.type
_entity.pdbx_description
1 polymer ?
#
loop_
_entity_poly.entity_id
_entity_poly.type
_entity_poly.pdbx_seq_one_letter_code
_entity_poly.pdbx_strand_id
1 'polypeptide(L)' 'MPRRRRAGIMSDALKFELADELGVGEIARREGFGEVTSRNCGNLVRKAIERAEKTVSPKQ' A
#
# COMPACT_ATOMS: atom_id res chain seq x y z
N MET A 1 8.55 -29.25 6.02
CA MET A 1 7.81 -28.08 6.56
C MET A 1 7.87 -26.95 5.54
N PRO A 2 6.80 -26.63 4.80
CA PRO A 2 6.80 -25.45 3.94
C PRO A 2 6.98 -24.20 4.82
N ARG A 3 7.99 -23.37 4.52
CA ARG A 3 8.20 -22.11 5.24
C ARG A 3 6.93 -21.26 5.15
N ARG A 4 6.32 -20.95 6.31
CA ARG A 4 5.21 -20.00 6.42
C ARG A 4 5.64 -18.70 5.74
N ARG A 5 5.13 -18.42 4.54
CA ARG A 5 5.33 -17.12 3.89
C ARG A 5 4.75 -16.09 4.85
N ARG A 6 5.60 -15.15 5.30
CA ARG A 6 5.13 -14.02 6.12
C ARG A 6 4.08 -13.31 5.27
N ALA A 7 2.84 -13.27 5.76
CA ALA A 7 1.80 -12.48 5.14
C ALA A 7 2.30 -11.03 5.11
N GLY A 8 2.17 -10.35 3.98
CA GLY A 8 2.47 -8.92 3.90
C GLY A 8 1.60 -8.13 4.87
N ILE A 9 2.11 -6.98 5.32
CA ILE A 9 1.37 -6.08 6.22
C ILE A 9 0.10 -5.55 5.54
N MET A 10 0.15 -5.35 4.22
CA MET A 10 -0.96 -4.87 3.40
C MET A 10 -1.42 -5.95 2.43
N SER A 11 -2.73 -6.08 2.25
CA SER A 11 -3.31 -6.86 1.15
C SER A 11 -2.95 -6.23 -0.19
N ASP A 12 -2.89 -7.04 -1.26
CA ASP A 12 -2.57 -6.51 -2.59
C ASP A 12 -3.66 -5.56 -3.09
N ALA A 13 -4.93 -5.83 -2.79
CA ALA A 13 -6.04 -4.92 -3.08
C ALA A 13 -5.78 -3.51 -2.50
N LEU A 14 -5.43 -3.43 -1.20
CA LEU A 14 -5.16 -2.15 -0.56
C LEU A 14 -3.96 -1.43 -1.18
N LYS A 15 -2.91 -2.16 -1.58
CA LYS A 15 -1.75 -1.54 -2.26
C LYS A 15 -2.17 -0.90 -3.58
N PHE A 16 -2.98 -1.58 -4.39
CA PHE A 16 -3.43 -1.04 -5.68
C PHE A 16 -4.41 0.13 -5.51
N GLU A 17 -5.34 0.06 -4.56
CA GLU A 17 -6.25 1.18 -4.25
C GLU A 17 -5.47 2.45 -3.87
N LEU A 18 -4.49 2.33 -2.96
CA LEU A 18 -3.66 3.48 -2.57
C LEU A 18 -2.76 3.97 -3.70
N ALA A 19 -2.29 3.06 -4.56
CA ALA A 19 -1.52 3.41 -5.75
C ALA A 19 -2.37 4.21 -6.75
N ASP A 20 -3.63 3.82 -6.95
CA ASP A 20 -4.59 4.56 -7.79
C ASP A 20 -4.88 5.95 -7.21
N GLU A 21 -5.10 6.06 -5.90
CA GLU A 21 -5.29 7.35 -5.23
C GLU A 21 -4.05 8.26 -5.31
N LEU A 22 -2.86 7.70 -5.51
CA LEU A 22 -1.60 8.43 -5.69
C LEU A 22 -1.22 8.66 -7.17
N GLY A 23 -2.01 8.14 -8.12
CA GLY A 23 -1.73 8.25 -9.55
C GLY A 23 -0.59 7.37 -10.06
N VAL A 24 -0.12 6.40 -9.27
CA VAL A 24 0.94 5.43 -9.67
C VAL A 24 0.40 4.03 -9.93
N GLY A 25 -0.92 3.83 -9.83
CA GLY A 25 -1.55 2.52 -9.98
C GLY A 25 -1.35 1.89 -11.36
N GLU A 26 -1.32 2.69 -12.43
CA GLU A 26 -1.05 2.17 -13.77
C GLU A 26 0.35 1.56 -13.88
N ILE A 27 1.37 2.29 -13.45
CA ILE A 27 2.77 1.83 -13.44
C ILE A 27 2.90 0.60 -12.53
N ALA A 28 2.30 0.67 -11.34
CA ALA A 28 2.32 -0.45 -10.38
C ALA A 28 1.67 -1.73 -10.94
N ARG A 29 0.64 -1.62 -11.77
CA ARG A 29 -0.01 -2.77 -12.43
C ARG A 29 0.78 -3.30 -13.62
N ARG A 30 1.36 -2.41 -14.43
CA ARG A 30 2.06 -2.78 -15.67
C ARG A 30 3.47 -3.29 -15.41
N GLU A 31 4.20 -2.61 -14.54
CA GLU A 31 5.64 -2.81 -14.33
C GLU A 31 5.96 -3.26 -12.90
N GLY A 32 5.02 -3.09 -11.97
CA GLY A 32 5.17 -3.44 -10.57
C GLY A 32 5.58 -2.24 -9.71
N PHE A 33 5.58 -2.44 -8.38
CA PHE A 33 5.98 -1.41 -7.42
C PHE A 33 7.50 -1.11 -7.45
N GLY A 34 8.29 -1.88 -8.21
CA GLY A 34 9.72 -1.64 -8.40
C GLY A 34 10.01 -0.39 -9.24
N GLU A 35 9.17 -0.11 -10.24
CA GLU A 35 9.29 1.07 -11.11
C GLU A 35 8.61 2.32 -10.51
N VAL A 36 7.89 2.17 -9.40
CA VAL A 36 7.33 3.31 -8.66
C VAL A 36 8.44 3.99 -7.87
N THR A 37 8.56 5.31 -8.03
CA THR A 37 9.58 6.09 -7.31
C THR A 37 9.54 5.86 -5.80
N SER A 38 10.71 5.83 -5.14
CA SER A 38 10.81 5.62 -3.69
C SER A 38 9.96 6.61 -2.89
N ARG A 39 9.82 7.84 -3.39
CA ARG A 39 8.96 8.88 -2.79
C ARG A 39 7.49 8.47 -2.83
N ASN A 40 7.00 7.97 -3.95
CA ASN A 40 5.60 7.53 -4.09
C ASN A 40 5.32 6.28 -3.27
N CYS A 41 6.27 5.34 -3.17
CA CYS A 41 6.17 4.22 -2.24
C CYS A 41 6.08 4.68 -0.77
N GLY A 42 6.87 5.68 -0.37
CA GLY A 42 6.76 6.30 0.96
C GLY A 42 5.41 6.98 1.20
N ASN A 43 4.90 7.72 0.21
CA ASN A 43 3.58 8.34 0.27
C ASN A 43 2.45 7.28 0.39
N LEU A 44 2.60 6.14 -0.29
CA LEU A 44 1.64 5.03 -0.23
C LEU A 44 1.55 4.45 1.18
N VAL A 45 2.69 4.18 1.81
CA VAL A 45 2.73 3.67 3.19
C VAL A 45 2.17 4.71 4.17
N ARG A 46 2.53 5.98 4.01
CA ARG A 46 1.97 7.07 4.83
C ARG A 46 0.44 7.12 4.72
N LYS A 47 -0.09 7.05 3.51
CA LYS A 47 -1.54 7.07 3.26
C LYS A 47 -2.24 5.84 3.84
N ALA A 48 -1.60 4.67 3.78
CA ALA A 48 -2.09 3.45 4.42
C ALA A 48 -2.21 3.63 5.94
N ILE A 49 -1.18 4.20 6.59
CA ILE A 49 -1.18 4.47 8.03
C ILE A 49 -2.26 5.50 8.37
N GLU A 50 -2.35 6.62 7.63
CA GLU A 50 -3.39 7.62 7.86
C GLU A 50 -4.81 7.03 7.75
N ARG A 51 -5.05 6.09 6.84
CA ARG A 51 -6.33 5.38 6.71
C ARG A 51 -6.57 4.40 7.86
N ALA A 52 -5.52 3.70 8.31
CA ALA A 52 -5.58 2.82 9.48
C ALA A 52 -5.89 3.60 10.75
N GLU A 53 -5.20 4.73 10.99
CA GLU A 53 -5.44 5.62 12.13
C GLU A 53 -6.88 6.13 12.16
N LYS A 54 -7.47 6.50 11.02
CA LYS A 54 -8.90 6.88 10.94
C LYS A 54 -9.87 5.75 11.31
N THR A 55 -9.46 4.50 11.11
CA THR A 55 -10.29 3.32 11.37
C THR A 55 -10.15 2.85 12.82
N VAL A 56 -8.94 2.95 13.37
CA VAL A 56 -8.57 2.45 14.71
C VAL A 56 -8.75 3.51 15.79
N SER A 57 -8.61 4.79 15.46
CA SER A 57 -8.98 5.89 16.35
C SER A 57 -10.46 6.20 16.16
N PRO A 58 -11.37 5.69 17.00
CA PRO A 58 -12.69 6.28 17.10
C PRO A 58 -12.46 7.72 17.56
N LYS A 59 -12.70 8.69 16.68
CA LYS A 59 -12.94 10.06 17.14
C LYS A 59 -14.11 9.98 18.12
N GLN A 60 -13.81 10.06 19.40
CA GLN A 60 -14.77 10.40 20.44
C GLN A 60 -15.25 11.84 20.22
#